data_AF-A0A947N794-F1
#
_entry.id   AF-A0A947N794-F1
#
_cell.length_a   1.000
_cell.length_b   1.000
_cell.length_c   1.000
_cell.angle_alpha   90.00
_cell.angle_beta   90.00
_cell.angle_gamma   90.00
#
_symmetry.space_group_name_H-M   'P 1'
#
loop_
_entity.id
_entity.type
_entity.pdbx_description
1 polymer ?
#
loop_
_entity_poly.entity_id
_entity_poly.type
_entity_poly.pdbx_seq_one_letter_code
_entity_poly.pdbx_strand_id
1 'polypeptide(L)'
;MFWTIGLVAALTATAIAAPKGEPETNPFVSSGGGPQFRCQLGQRLGTEADSLRLVAAVSVPYDNLVFLRTDSGFAASYELVTAVFQEGTGLFAERISREDVSTAVYTETNSRVKNAVHVDIFLVPPGEYRVKVTLTADRRTKRKAKWEGQITLEAADPLLRVSDIYWVSEDVGLTELGIPRIVESFPADENEAAARVQIYSAGRDQIRLAWTVLNGEDHAVREEVSRITPTPAIQTHEFTLEMEGLAPQQYVLRIEAEGNGRREVRTRQFSIRIPGIPASIINLDLAIRQLKYIATSEENRRLRDAPATEKERLFKEFWNQRDPEGGTAKMEEYYYRVEQANRKFSTHRAGWEMDRGRIFILYGEPTDIERHPFDAGSRPYEIWFYAYLSRRFVFVDYTGFGDYTLVSPEWGY
;
A
#
# COMPACT_ATOMS: atom_id res chain seq x y z
N MET A 1 53.66 -12.66 15.80
CA MET A 1 52.73 -11.91 14.94
C MET A 1 51.90 -12.96 14.20
N PHE A 2 50.80 -13.39 14.81
CA PHE A 2 49.93 -14.47 14.32
C PHE A 2 48.68 -13.83 13.73
N TRP A 3 48.39 -14.10 12.46
CA TRP A 3 47.10 -13.76 11.83
C TRP A 3 46.21 -15.00 11.85
N THR A 4 45.15 -14.95 12.66
CA THR A 4 44.06 -15.92 12.66
C THR A 4 43.14 -15.66 11.47
N ILE A 5 43.03 -16.64 10.58
CA ILE A 5 42.05 -16.67 9.48
C ILE A 5 40.68 -16.96 10.10
N GLY A 6 39.78 -15.98 10.07
CA GLY A 6 38.38 -16.14 10.46
C GLY A 6 37.62 -16.91 9.39
N LEU A 7 37.15 -18.11 9.74
CA LEU A 7 36.31 -18.94 8.91
C LEU A 7 34.90 -18.32 8.87
N VAL A 8 34.53 -17.70 7.74
CA VAL A 8 33.14 -17.28 7.49
C VAL A 8 32.33 -18.53 7.15
N ALA A 9 31.47 -18.96 8.07
CA ALA A 9 30.53 -20.04 7.81
C ALA A 9 29.50 -19.58 6.78
N ALA A 10 29.58 -20.14 5.57
CA ALA A 10 28.57 -19.97 4.54
C ALA A 10 27.25 -20.62 5.02
N LEU A 11 26.27 -19.80 5.38
CA LEU A 11 24.88 -20.22 5.54
C LEU A 11 24.35 -20.57 4.15
N THR A 12 24.19 -21.87 3.89
CA THR A 12 23.49 -22.38 2.71
C THR A 12 22.05 -21.88 2.73
N ALA A 13 21.67 -21.11 1.72
CA ALA A 13 20.29 -20.72 1.47
C ALA A 13 19.45 -21.98 1.20
N THR A 14 18.79 -22.50 2.22
CA THR A 14 17.68 -23.44 2.03
C THR A 14 16.55 -22.67 1.38
N ALA A 15 16.20 -23.06 0.14
CA ALA A 15 15.04 -22.55 -0.57
C ALA A 15 13.80 -22.65 0.33
N ILE A 16 13.26 -21.49 0.69
CA ILE A 16 12.02 -21.38 1.44
C ILE A 16 10.91 -21.69 0.44
N ALA A 17 10.22 -22.83 0.63
CA ALA A 17 8.93 -23.01 0.02
C ALA A 17 8.01 -21.89 0.50
N ALA A 18 7.50 -21.07 -0.42
CA ALA A 18 6.47 -20.08 -0.14
C ALA A 18 5.34 -20.76 0.66
N PRO A 19 4.85 -20.16 1.76
CA PRO A 19 3.72 -20.72 2.48
C PRO A 19 2.52 -20.89 1.53
N LYS A 20 1.88 -22.06 1.57
CA LYS A 20 0.69 -22.39 0.80
C LYS A 20 -0.41 -21.36 1.06
N GLY A 21 -0.83 -20.67 0.00
CA GLY A 21 -2.05 -19.86 -0.06
C GLY A 21 -1.88 -18.49 0.59
N GLU A 22 -1.49 -17.48 -0.18
CA GLU A 22 -1.74 -16.10 0.21
C GLU A 22 -3.26 -15.91 0.35
N PRO A 23 -3.78 -15.54 1.53
CA PRO A 23 -5.18 -15.13 1.64
C PRO A 23 -5.37 -13.86 0.80
N GLU A 24 -6.53 -13.71 0.15
CA GLU A 24 -6.93 -12.45 -0.47
C GLU A 24 -6.64 -11.30 0.51
N THR A 25 -5.74 -10.38 0.13
CA THR A 25 -5.36 -9.28 1.00
C THR A 25 -6.61 -8.44 1.26
N ASN A 26 -7.01 -8.33 2.53
CA ASN A 26 -8.13 -7.48 2.92
C ASN A 26 -7.99 -6.08 2.29
N PRO A 27 -9.09 -5.48 1.80
CA PRO A 27 -9.01 -4.12 1.30
C PRO A 27 -8.50 -3.20 2.41
N PHE A 28 -7.70 -2.21 2.09
CA PHE A 28 -7.20 -1.28 3.10
C PHE A 28 -8.12 -0.08 3.29
N VAL A 29 -8.79 0.36 2.22
CA VAL A 29 -9.66 1.53 2.19
C VAL A 29 -11.13 1.09 2.07
N SER A 30 -12.01 1.75 2.81
CA SER A 30 -13.46 1.56 2.74
C SER A 30 -14.04 2.00 1.40
N SER A 31 -15.16 1.41 0.98
CA SER A 31 -15.94 1.82 -0.19
C SER A 31 -17.26 2.51 0.20
N GLY A 32 -17.96 3.08 -0.79
CA GLY A 32 -19.26 3.72 -0.60
C GLY A 32 -19.20 5.25 -0.71
N GLY A 33 -20.35 5.89 -0.46
CA GLY A 33 -20.52 7.34 -0.65
C GLY A 33 -20.27 8.21 0.59
N GLY A 34 -19.96 7.59 1.73
CA GLY A 34 -19.61 8.30 2.97
C GLY A 34 -18.12 8.61 3.09
N PRO A 35 -17.70 9.19 4.23
CA PRO A 35 -16.30 9.47 4.52
C PRO A 35 -15.44 8.21 4.42
N GLN A 36 -14.46 8.22 3.54
CA GLN A 36 -13.57 7.08 3.40
C GLN A 36 -12.68 6.95 4.64
N PHE A 37 -12.48 5.72 5.08
CA PHE A 37 -11.59 5.37 6.17
C PHE A 37 -10.72 4.18 5.77
N ARG A 38 -9.67 3.96 6.54
CA ARG A 38 -8.80 2.79 6.46
C ARG A 38 -9.13 1.84 7.58
N CYS A 39 -9.05 0.54 7.32
CA CYS A 39 -9.22 -0.47 8.35
C CYS A 39 -8.20 -1.58 8.21
N GLN A 40 -7.71 -2.05 9.36
CA GLN A 40 -6.75 -3.12 9.46
C GLN A 40 -7.22 -4.11 10.51
N LEU A 41 -7.35 -5.37 10.10
CA LEU A 41 -7.56 -6.48 11.02
C LEU A 41 -6.23 -7.01 11.53
N GLY A 42 -6.26 -7.56 12.74
CA GLY A 42 -5.19 -8.40 13.21
C GLY A 42 -5.54 -9.12 14.50
N GLN A 43 -4.58 -9.90 14.96
CA GLN A 43 -4.65 -10.65 16.20
C GLN A 43 -3.72 -10.03 17.25
N ARG A 44 -4.26 -9.82 18.46
CA ARG A 44 -3.48 -9.62 19.69
C ARG A 44 -3.52 -10.87 20.56
N LEU A 45 -2.51 -11.02 21.41
CA LEU A 45 -2.47 -12.14 22.35
C LEU A 45 -3.41 -11.86 23.52
N GLY A 46 -4.16 -12.89 23.92
CA GLY A 46 -4.91 -12.92 25.17
C GLY A 46 -4.12 -13.60 26.29
N THR A 47 -4.43 -13.23 27.53
CA THR A 47 -3.81 -13.79 28.74
C THR A 47 -4.24 -15.24 29.00
N GLU A 48 -5.42 -15.64 28.52
CA GLU A 48 -5.92 -17.02 28.59
C GLU A 48 -5.71 -17.74 27.25
N ALA A 49 -5.47 -19.06 27.29
CA ALA A 49 -5.20 -19.86 26.10
C ALA A 49 -6.41 -19.90 25.13
N ASP A 50 -7.64 -19.86 25.66
CA ASP A 50 -8.85 -20.03 24.86
C ASP A 50 -9.44 -18.70 24.35
N SER A 51 -8.74 -17.60 24.61
CA SER A 51 -9.24 -16.24 24.39
C SER A 51 -8.30 -15.49 23.45
N LEU A 52 -8.64 -15.46 22.17
CA LEU A 52 -7.93 -14.65 21.17
C LEU A 52 -8.55 -13.26 21.10
N ARG A 53 -7.71 -12.24 20.85
CA ARG A 53 -8.17 -10.86 20.68
C ARG A 53 -8.17 -10.51 19.20
N LEU A 54 -9.35 -10.53 18.58
CA LEU A 54 -9.54 -9.96 17.25
C LEU A 54 -9.52 -8.43 17.37
N VAL A 55 -8.68 -7.79 16.58
CA VAL A 55 -8.53 -6.33 16.54
C VAL A 55 -9.05 -5.80 15.22
N ALA A 56 -9.96 -4.83 15.27
CA ALA A 56 -10.33 -4.00 14.14
C ALA A 56 -9.86 -2.56 14.43
N ALA A 57 -8.77 -2.16 13.78
CA ALA A 57 -8.23 -0.81 13.90
C ALA A 57 -8.73 0.02 12.71
N VAL A 58 -9.25 1.22 12.97
CA VAL A 58 -9.84 2.13 11.99
C VAL A 58 -9.12 3.47 12.05
N SER A 59 -8.78 4.02 10.88
CA SER A 59 -8.17 5.35 10.73
C SER A 59 -8.97 6.18 9.76
N VAL A 60 -9.44 7.35 10.21
CA VAL A 60 -10.25 8.28 9.41
C VAL A 60 -9.45 9.58 9.20
N PRO A 61 -9.05 9.91 7.96
CA PRO A 61 -8.41 11.19 7.66
C PRO A 61 -9.29 12.38 8.08
N TYR A 62 -8.68 13.45 8.59
CA TYR A 62 -9.44 14.62 9.04
C TYR A 62 -10.16 15.31 7.87
N ASP A 63 -9.57 15.35 6.68
CA ASP A 63 -10.21 15.91 5.48
C ASP A 63 -11.45 15.15 5.00
N ASN A 64 -11.68 13.93 5.49
CA ASN A 64 -12.90 13.17 5.25
C ASN A 64 -14.00 13.46 6.29
N LEU A 65 -13.67 14.11 7.40
CA LEU A 65 -14.61 14.45 8.48
C LEU A 65 -15.18 15.85 8.31
N VAL A 66 -16.42 16.04 8.77
CA VAL A 66 -17.07 17.34 8.77
C VAL A 66 -16.82 18.01 10.11
N PHE A 67 -15.88 18.95 10.14
CA PHE A 67 -15.59 19.76 11.32
C PHE A 67 -16.54 20.95 11.43
N LEU A 68 -17.14 21.10 12.61
CA LEU A 68 -17.97 22.24 13.00
C LEU A 68 -17.20 23.13 13.96
N ARG A 69 -17.37 24.45 13.82
CA ARG A 69 -16.75 25.42 14.74
C ARG A 69 -17.36 25.31 16.13
N THR A 70 -16.50 25.34 17.14
CA THR A 70 -16.84 25.37 18.57
C THR A 70 -16.19 26.59 19.25
N ASP A 71 -16.48 26.80 20.54
CA ASP A 71 -15.89 27.90 21.32
C ASP A 71 -14.36 27.79 21.45
N SER A 72 -13.82 26.56 21.38
CA SER A 72 -12.40 26.25 21.55
C SER A 72 -11.69 25.80 20.27
N GLY A 73 -12.35 25.88 19.11
CA GLY A 73 -11.78 25.49 17.82
C GLY A 73 -12.78 24.83 16.90
N PHE A 74 -12.52 23.58 16.55
CA PHE A 74 -13.31 22.78 15.63
C PHE A 74 -13.47 21.36 16.16
N ALA A 75 -14.65 20.76 15.96
CA ALA A 75 -14.93 19.39 16.34
C ALA A 75 -15.71 18.65 15.25
N ALA A 76 -15.42 17.36 15.08
CA ALA A 76 -16.17 16.46 14.23
C ALA A 76 -16.58 15.23 15.03
N SER A 77 -17.76 14.67 14.72
CA SER A 77 -18.25 13.46 15.35
C SER A 77 -18.57 12.42 14.29
N TYR A 78 -18.36 11.15 14.60
CA TYR A 78 -18.77 10.06 13.71
C TYR A 78 -19.16 8.81 14.50
N GLU A 79 -19.96 7.97 13.87
CA GLU A 79 -20.41 6.69 14.42
C GLU A 79 -19.78 5.55 13.62
N LEU A 80 -19.19 4.59 14.34
CA LEU A 80 -18.66 3.35 13.82
C LEU A 80 -19.52 2.18 14.27
N VAL A 81 -19.84 1.28 13.35
CA VAL A 81 -20.44 -0.02 13.65
C VAL A 81 -19.48 -1.11 13.17
N THR A 82 -18.92 -1.85 14.11
CA THR A 82 -18.03 -3.00 13.85
C THR A 82 -18.77 -4.29 14.17
N ALA A 83 -19.11 -5.06 13.14
CA ALA A 83 -19.82 -6.33 13.25
C ALA A 83 -18.90 -7.49 12.87
N VAL A 84 -18.73 -8.44 13.79
CA VAL A 84 -17.89 -9.63 13.65
C VAL A 84 -18.81 -10.83 13.40
N PHE A 85 -18.61 -11.50 12.28
CA PHE A 85 -19.32 -12.73 11.92
C PHE A 85 -18.35 -13.90 12.02
N GLN A 86 -18.76 -14.97 12.70
CA GLN A 86 -18.04 -16.23 12.73
C GLN A 86 -18.63 -17.16 11.66
N GLU A 87 -17.76 -17.79 10.87
CA GLU A 87 -18.20 -18.73 9.85
C GLU A 87 -18.99 -19.90 10.47
N GLY A 88 -20.10 -20.28 9.85
CA GLY A 88 -21.03 -21.30 10.37
C GLY A 88 -21.99 -20.86 11.48
N THR A 89 -21.64 -19.84 12.29
CA THR A 89 -22.49 -19.35 13.40
C THR A 89 -23.27 -18.07 13.04
N GLY A 90 -22.73 -17.24 12.14
CA GLY A 90 -23.34 -15.95 11.78
C GLY A 90 -22.78 -14.80 12.62
N LEU A 91 -23.62 -13.83 13.01
CA LEU A 91 -23.17 -12.66 13.78
C LEU A 91 -22.70 -13.12 15.18
N PHE A 92 -21.42 -12.92 15.46
CA PHE A 92 -20.79 -13.25 16.75
C PHE A 92 -20.88 -12.07 17.73
N ALA A 93 -20.50 -10.87 17.27
CA ALA A 93 -20.53 -9.66 18.09
C ALA A 93 -20.74 -8.42 17.22
N GLU A 94 -21.34 -7.38 17.80
CA GLU A 94 -21.44 -6.05 17.20
C GLU A 94 -21.06 -5.01 18.23
N ARG A 95 -20.34 -3.97 17.81
CA ARG A 95 -20.03 -2.80 18.63
C ARG A 95 -20.40 -1.53 17.87
N ILE A 96 -21.07 -0.62 18.58
CA ILE A 96 -21.40 0.72 18.09
C ILE A 96 -20.61 1.70 18.93
N SER A 97 -19.74 2.48 18.28
CA SER A 97 -18.87 3.48 18.91
C SER A 97 -19.18 4.84 18.34
N ARG A 98 -19.20 5.87 19.21
CA ARG A 98 -19.33 7.26 18.80
C ARG A 98 -18.06 7.99 19.21
N GLU A 99 -17.40 8.55 18.23
CA GLU A 99 -16.13 9.24 18.40
C GLU A 99 -16.31 10.74 18.18
N ASP A 100 -15.65 11.52 19.01
CA ASP A 100 -15.56 12.98 18.91
C ASP A 100 -14.08 13.36 18.78
N VAL A 101 -13.73 14.04 17.69
CA VAL A 101 -12.38 14.56 17.46
C VAL A 101 -12.41 16.07 17.43
N SER A 102 -11.40 16.69 18.04
CA SER A 102 -11.28 18.14 18.09
C SER A 102 -9.89 18.64 17.70
N THR A 103 -9.84 19.85 17.17
CA THR A 103 -8.61 20.58 16.90
C THR A 103 -8.83 22.08 17.12
N ALA A 104 -7.82 22.76 17.66
CA ALA A 104 -7.84 24.22 17.80
C ALA A 104 -7.55 24.95 16.47
N VAL A 105 -6.98 24.26 15.48
CA VAL A 105 -6.39 24.88 14.29
C VAL A 105 -7.19 24.52 13.05
N TYR A 106 -7.69 25.54 12.34
CA TYR A 106 -8.52 25.34 11.15
C TYR A 106 -7.82 24.53 10.04
N THR A 107 -6.53 24.77 9.79
CA THR A 107 -5.79 24.07 8.72
C THR A 107 -5.71 22.56 8.96
N GLU A 108 -5.79 22.11 10.20
CA GLU A 108 -5.80 20.69 10.54
C GLU A 108 -7.09 19.98 10.14
N THR A 109 -8.21 20.70 10.07
CA THR A 109 -9.52 20.14 9.70
C THR A 109 -9.55 19.61 8.26
N ASN A 110 -8.61 20.03 7.41
CA ASN A 110 -8.46 19.58 6.03
C ASN A 110 -7.19 18.72 5.84
N SER A 111 -6.64 18.16 6.92
CA SER A 111 -5.40 17.38 6.86
C SER A 111 -5.65 15.93 6.43
N ARG A 112 -4.87 15.47 5.46
CA ARG A 112 -4.74 14.04 5.09
C ARG A 112 -3.75 13.28 5.95
N VAL A 113 -2.92 14.01 6.70
CA VAL A 113 -1.86 13.46 7.55
C VAL A 113 -2.37 13.23 8.96
N LYS A 114 -3.24 14.12 9.49
CA LYS A 114 -3.93 13.88 10.75
C LYS A 114 -5.09 12.92 10.54
N ASN A 115 -5.17 11.91 11.41
CA ASN A 115 -6.18 10.87 11.34
C ASN A 115 -6.80 10.65 12.72
N ALA A 116 -8.10 10.44 12.76
CA ALA A 116 -8.79 9.91 13.92
C ALA A 116 -8.58 8.39 13.95
N VAL A 117 -8.09 7.85 15.06
CA VAL A 117 -7.83 6.40 15.19
C VAL A 117 -8.79 5.81 16.21
N HIS A 118 -9.49 4.74 15.81
CA HIS A 118 -10.39 3.96 16.66
C HIS A 118 -9.97 2.50 16.65
N VAL A 119 -10.06 1.81 17.79
CA VAL A 119 -9.67 0.40 17.89
C VAL A 119 -10.74 -0.38 18.66
N ASP A 120 -11.34 -1.36 17.97
CA ASP A 120 -12.21 -2.34 18.60
C ASP A 120 -11.47 -3.65 18.82
N ILE A 121 -11.58 -4.18 20.04
CA ILE A 121 -11.07 -5.50 20.41
C ILE A 121 -12.23 -6.41 20.78
N PHE A 122 -12.27 -7.61 20.21
CA PHE A 122 -13.26 -8.64 20.49
C PHE A 122 -12.56 -9.89 21.01
N LEU A 123 -13.10 -10.45 22.09
CA LEU A 123 -12.69 -11.75 22.59
C LEU A 123 -13.41 -12.82 21.79
N VAL A 124 -12.66 -13.66 21.08
CA VAL A 124 -13.23 -14.64 20.17
C VAL A 124 -12.52 -15.99 20.34
N PRO A 125 -13.25 -17.12 20.15
CA PRO A 125 -12.61 -18.43 20.06
C PRO A 125 -11.78 -18.55 18.77
N PRO A 126 -10.95 -19.60 18.63
CA PRO A 126 -10.33 -19.92 17.35
C PRO A 126 -11.37 -20.14 16.25
N GLY A 127 -11.08 -19.71 15.03
CA GLY A 127 -11.96 -19.86 13.88
C GLY A 127 -11.75 -18.83 12.79
N GLU A 128 -12.62 -18.87 11.78
CA GLU A 128 -12.64 -17.94 10.66
C GLU A 128 -13.70 -16.86 10.89
N TYR A 129 -13.29 -15.60 10.69
CA TYR A 129 -14.12 -14.44 10.96
C TYR A 129 -14.18 -13.52 9.75
N ARG A 130 -15.39 -13.00 9.50
CA ARG A 130 -15.65 -11.92 8.55
C ARG A 130 -16.06 -10.69 9.34
N VAL A 131 -15.36 -9.58 9.18
CA VAL A 131 -15.59 -8.34 9.91
C VAL A 131 -16.12 -7.28 8.96
N LYS A 132 -17.21 -6.62 9.36
CA LYS A 132 -17.79 -5.48 8.66
C LYS A 132 -17.66 -4.23 9.51
N VAL A 133 -17.07 -3.18 8.96
CA VAL A 133 -17.02 -1.86 9.59
C VAL A 133 -17.85 -0.89 8.76
N THR A 134 -18.74 -0.15 9.41
CA THR A 134 -19.54 0.90 8.76
C THR A 134 -19.33 2.23 9.48
N LEU A 135 -18.94 3.26 8.74
CA LEU A 135 -18.76 4.62 9.25
C LEU A 135 -19.88 5.54 8.77
N THR A 136 -20.41 6.34 9.70
CA THR A 136 -21.38 7.42 9.43
C THR A 136 -20.95 8.70 10.16
N ALA A 137 -20.49 9.74 9.44
CA ALA A 137 -20.06 11.01 10.08
C ALA A 137 -21.17 12.07 10.20
N ASP A 138 -22.25 11.99 9.42
CA ASP A 138 -23.35 12.96 9.52
C ASP A 138 -24.72 12.27 9.46
N ARG A 139 -25.54 12.53 10.49
CA ARG A 139 -26.90 12.01 10.62
C ARG A 139 -27.87 12.63 9.61
N ARG A 140 -27.55 13.80 9.03
CA ARG A 140 -28.36 14.45 8.00
C ARG A 140 -28.17 13.82 6.63
N THR A 141 -26.92 13.63 6.19
CA THR A 141 -26.64 13.06 4.86
C THR A 141 -26.86 11.55 4.83
N LYS A 142 -26.78 10.85 5.97
CA LYS A 142 -26.89 9.38 6.11
C LYS A 142 -25.96 8.60 5.17
N ARG A 143 -24.95 9.26 4.58
CA ARG A 143 -23.98 8.62 3.70
C ARG A 143 -23.07 7.74 4.55
N LYS A 144 -22.82 6.53 4.06
CA LYS A 144 -22.05 5.51 4.77
C LYS A 144 -20.86 5.10 3.94
N ALA A 145 -19.73 4.94 4.59
CA ALA A 145 -18.63 4.15 4.08
C ALA A 145 -18.66 2.78 4.73
N LYS A 146 -18.29 1.75 3.97
CA LYS A 146 -18.31 0.36 4.39
C LYS A 146 -16.98 -0.30 4.08
N TRP A 147 -16.56 -1.16 4.98
CA TRP A 147 -15.38 -1.96 4.83
C TRP A 147 -15.70 -3.39 5.25
N GLU A 148 -15.13 -4.36 4.54
CA GLU A 148 -15.31 -5.77 4.84
C GLU A 148 -13.99 -6.50 4.62
N GLY A 149 -13.64 -7.38 5.56
CA GLY A 149 -12.46 -8.23 5.46
C GLY A 149 -12.61 -9.50 6.28
N GLN A 150 -11.65 -10.39 6.15
CA GLN A 150 -11.62 -11.71 6.76
C GLN A 150 -10.33 -11.90 7.57
N ILE A 151 -10.41 -12.70 8.63
CA ILE A 151 -9.25 -13.10 9.44
C ILE A 151 -9.47 -14.50 10.00
N THR A 152 -8.43 -15.33 9.91
CA THR A 152 -8.40 -16.66 10.53
C THR A 152 -7.57 -16.58 11.79
N LEU A 153 -8.14 -17.06 12.90
CA LEU A 153 -7.50 -17.06 14.21
C LEU A 153 -7.31 -18.49 14.68
N GLU A 154 -6.06 -18.93 14.75
CA GLU A 154 -5.71 -20.29 15.13
C GLU A 154 -5.66 -20.48 16.66
N ALA A 155 -5.87 -21.72 17.10
CA ALA A 155 -5.82 -22.07 18.52
C ALA A 155 -4.46 -21.74 19.14
N ALA A 156 -4.49 -21.22 20.36
CA ALA A 156 -3.29 -20.72 21.01
C ALA A 156 -2.40 -21.87 21.53
N ASP A 157 -1.15 -21.94 21.11
CA ASP A 157 -0.16 -22.85 21.70
C ASP A 157 0.59 -22.16 22.85
N PRO A 158 0.55 -22.66 24.10
CA PRO A 158 1.23 -22.02 25.22
C PRO A 158 2.76 -22.04 25.11
N LEU A 159 3.35 -22.90 24.27
CA LEU A 159 4.81 -23.00 24.10
C LEU A 159 5.41 -21.80 23.37
N LEU A 160 4.70 -21.23 22.39
CA LEU A 160 5.12 -20.01 21.70
C LEU A 160 3.94 -19.42 20.92
N ARG A 161 3.71 -18.11 21.10
CA ARG A 161 2.70 -17.34 20.35
C ARG A 161 3.28 -16.01 19.95
N VAL A 162 2.91 -15.56 18.76
CA VAL A 162 3.30 -14.26 18.20
C VAL A 162 2.05 -13.57 17.68
N SER A 163 1.80 -12.33 18.09
CA SER A 163 0.71 -11.52 17.53
C SER A 163 0.98 -11.12 16.09
N ASP A 164 0.02 -10.49 15.44
CA ASP A 164 0.32 -9.76 14.21
C ASP A 164 1.29 -8.59 14.47
N ILE A 165 1.89 -8.12 13.37
CA ILE A 165 2.80 -6.99 13.36
C ILE A 165 1.98 -5.70 13.28
N TYR A 166 2.26 -4.74 14.16
CA TYR A 166 1.61 -3.44 14.16
C TYR A 166 2.65 -2.33 13.99
N TRP A 167 2.51 -1.51 12.95
CA TRP A 167 3.19 -0.22 12.91
C TRP A 167 2.62 0.68 14.00
N VAL A 168 3.46 1.47 14.65
CA VAL A 168 3.06 2.34 15.77
C VAL A 168 3.48 3.78 15.51
N SER A 169 2.71 4.73 16.01
CA SER A 169 3.11 6.15 16.03
C SER A 169 3.89 6.46 17.31
N GLU A 170 4.88 7.35 17.20
CA GLU A 170 5.69 7.84 18.33
C GLU A 170 4.87 8.65 19.35
N ASP A 171 3.78 9.27 18.89
CA ASP A 171 2.93 10.09 19.75
C ASP A 171 1.96 9.24 20.58
N VAL A 172 2.11 9.39 21.90
CA VAL A 172 1.21 8.98 23.00
C VAL A 172 1.33 7.52 23.45
N GLY A 173 1.96 7.34 24.62
CA GLY A 173 1.88 6.11 25.38
C GLY A 173 0.50 5.95 26.01
N LEU A 174 -0.33 5.02 25.51
CA LEU A 174 -1.61 4.68 26.16
C LEU A 174 -2.12 3.23 25.93
N THR A 175 -1.37 2.33 25.28
CA THR A 175 -1.69 0.87 25.33
C THR A 175 -0.42 0.01 25.29
N GLU A 176 -0.50 -1.27 25.68
CA GLU A 176 0.61 -2.26 25.59
C GLU A 176 1.24 -2.39 24.19
N LEU A 177 0.56 -1.91 23.14
CA LEU A 177 1.06 -1.87 21.75
C LEU A 177 1.13 -0.44 21.17
N GLY A 178 0.75 0.61 21.90
CA GLY A 178 0.63 1.98 21.37
C GLY A 178 -0.57 2.21 20.44
N ILE A 179 -0.69 3.41 19.89
CA ILE A 179 -1.69 3.75 18.87
C ILE A 179 -1.23 3.13 17.55
N PRO A 180 -2.03 2.25 16.92
CA PRO A 180 -1.64 1.64 15.66
C PRO A 180 -1.56 2.70 14.56
N ARG A 181 -0.42 2.77 13.88
CA ARG A 181 -0.22 3.56 12.67
C ARG A 181 -0.73 2.76 11.49
N ILE A 182 -1.96 3.04 11.06
CA ILE A 182 -2.63 2.31 9.97
C ILE A 182 -2.14 2.87 8.63
N VAL A 183 -1.05 2.29 8.10
CA VAL A 183 -0.41 2.69 6.84
C VAL A 183 0.03 1.47 6.01
N GLU A 184 -0.07 1.59 4.69
CA GLU A 184 0.53 0.65 3.71
C GLU A 184 1.82 1.19 3.09
N SER A 185 2.11 2.47 3.33
CA SER A 185 3.26 3.15 2.75
C SER A 185 3.88 4.16 3.70
N PHE A 186 5.20 4.14 3.75
CA PHE A 186 6.01 5.15 4.39
C PHE A 186 6.56 6.11 3.33
N PRO A 187 6.66 7.41 3.63
CA PRO A 187 7.33 8.34 2.76
C PRO A 187 8.85 8.12 2.81
N ALA A 188 9.53 8.27 1.68
CA ALA A 188 10.97 8.00 1.54
C ALA A 188 11.88 8.97 2.33
N ASP A 189 11.33 10.10 2.79
CA ASP A 189 11.99 11.08 3.65
C ASP A 189 11.72 10.86 5.15
N GLU A 190 10.96 9.81 5.51
CA GLU A 190 10.85 9.38 6.90
C GLU A 190 12.18 8.79 7.37
N ASN A 191 12.63 9.12 8.58
CA ASN A 191 13.90 8.61 9.10
C ASN A 191 13.77 7.15 9.57
N GLU A 192 12.73 6.87 10.34
CA GLU A 192 12.51 5.57 10.97
C GLU A 192 11.02 5.25 11.10
N ALA A 193 10.69 3.96 11.11
CA ALA A 193 9.37 3.49 11.51
C ALA A 193 9.47 2.39 12.57
N ALA A 194 8.64 2.49 13.60
CA ALA A 194 8.55 1.49 14.65
C ALA A 194 7.44 0.48 14.38
N ALA A 195 7.76 -0.81 14.51
CA ALA A 195 6.81 -1.92 14.53
C ALA A 195 6.83 -2.60 15.89
N ARG A 196 5.68 -3.10 16.34
CA ARG A 196 5.56 -3.88 17.58
C ARG A 196 4.89 -5.22 17.35
N VAL A 197 5.32 -6.20 18.14
CA VAL A 197 4.74 -7.54 18.23
C VAL A 197 4.63 -7.95 19.70
N GLN A 198 3.62 -8.76 20.01
CA GLN A 198 3.50 -9.42 21.31
C GLN A 198 3.97 -10.86 21.18
N ILE A 199 4.77 -11.28 22.15
CA ILE A 199 5.24 -12.66 22.27
C ILE A 199 4.80 -13.21 23.62
N TYR A 200 4.31 -14.44 23.61
CA TYR A 200 4.03 -15.22 24.80
C TYR A 200 4.72 -16.56 24.68
N SER A 201 5.38 -17.01 25.74
CA SER A 201 5.95 -18.36 25.78
C SER A 201 6.04 -18.85 27.22
N ALA A 202 5.26 -19.86 27.57
CA ALA A 202 5.30 -20.52 28.88
C ALA A 202 6.43 -21.57 29.00
N GLY A 203 7.24 -21.75 27.95
CA GLY A 203 8.35 -22.69 27.93
C GLY A 203 9.58 -22.21 28.69
N ARG A 204 10.67 -22.98 28.60
CA ARG A 204 11.92 -22.71 29.34
C ARG A 204 13.10 -22.38 28.42
N ASP A 205 13.03 -22.77 27.16
CA ASP A 205 14.09 -22.55 26.19
C ASP A 205 14.09 -21.09 25.73
N GLN A 206 15.28 -20.54 25.49
CA GLN A 206 15.41 -19.21 24.90
C GLN A 206 14.69 -19.17 23.54
N ILE A 207 13.97 -18.08 23.30
CA ILE A 207 13.33 -17.84 22.01
C ILE A 207 14.30 -17.01 21.16
N ARG A 208 14.67 -17.54 19.99
CA ARG A 208 15.31 -16.77 18.92
C ARG A 208 14.24 -15.90 18.28
N LEU A 209 14.44 -14.58 18.29
CA LEU A 209 13.55 -13.62 17.64
C LEU A 209 14.32 -12.89 16.54
N ALA A 210 13.94 -13.13 15.29
CA ALA A 210 14.52 -12.48 14.13
C ALA A 210 13.49 -11.60 13.44
N TRP A 211 13.89 -10.39 13.05
CA TRP A 211 13.11 -9.59 12.11
C TRP A 211 13.93 -9.37 10.85
N THR A 212 13.29 -9.51 9.70
CA THR A 212 13.89 -9.37 8.37
C THR A 212 13.03 -8.44 7.53
N VAL A 213 13.64 -7.48 6.84
CA VAL A 213 12.98 -6.73 5.77
C VAL A 213 13.43 -7.32 4.44
N LEU A 214 12.46 -7.81 3.68
CA LEU A 214 12.64 -8.39 2.35
C LEU A 214 12.18 -7.38 1.30
N ASN A 215 12.94 -7.22 0.21
CA ASN A 215 12.50 -6.41 -0.93
C ASN A 215 11.53 -7.19 -1.84
N GLY A 216 11.09 -6.57 -2.95
CA GLY A 216 10.19 -7.21 -3.93
C GLY A 216 10.78 -8.41 -4.69
N GLU A 217 12.07 -8.72 -4.50
CA GLU A 217 12.74 -9.93 -5.04
C GLU A 217 13.01 -10.97 -3.94
N ASP A 218 12.39 -10.82 -2.76
CA ASP A 218 12.60 -11.63 -1.56
C ASP A 218 14.04 -11.63 -1.01
N HIS A 219 14.86 -10.64 -1.40
CA HIS A 219 16.19 -10.44 -0.85
C HIS A 219 16.12 -9.67 0.49
N ALA A 220 16.80 -10.20 1.52
CA ALA A 220 16.93 -9.53 2.80
C ALA A 220 17.79 -8.26 2.68
N VAL A 221 17.19 -7.10 2.97
CA VAL A 221 17.86 -5.80 2.96
C VAL A 221 18.19 -5.29 4.36
N ARG A 222 17.50 -5.81 5.38
CA ARG A 222 17.78 -5.62 6.80
C ARG A 222 17.47 -6.92 7.54
N GLU A 223 18.27 -7.25 8.53
CA GLU A 223 18.01 -8.37 9.43
C GLU A 223 18.63 -8.08 10.80
N GLU A 224 17.90 -8.43 11.84
CA GLU A 224 18.43 -8.48 13.20
C GLU A 224 17.93 -9.73 13.89
N VAL A 225 18.78 -10.29 14.76
CA VAL A 225 18.45 -11.46 15.56
C VAL A 225 18.75 -11.16 17.01
N SER A 226 17.75 -11.36 17.85
CA SER A 226 17.85 -11.26 19.30
C SER A 226 17.46 -12.59 19.95
N ARG A 227 17.75 -12.71 21.25
CA ARG A 227 17.26 -13.81 22.08
C ARG A 227 16.47 -13.23 23.23
N ILE A 228 15.30 -13.78 23.47
CA ILE A 228 14.42 -13.36 24.56
C ILE A 228 14.22 -14.50 25.53
N THR A 229 14.13 -14.15 26.82
CA THR A 229 13.82 -15.11 27.87
C THR A 229 12.31 -15.34 27.90
N PRO A 230 11.85 -16.60 27.76
CA PRO A 230 10.42 -16.89 27.80
C PRO A 230 9.82 -16.51 29.16
N THR A 231 8.59 -16.00 29.15
CA THR A 231 7.83 -15.72 30.37
C THR A 231 6.37 -16.10 30.18
N PRO A 232 5.67 -16.53 31.25
CA PRO A 232 4.23 -16.77 31.21
C PRO A 232 3.41 -15.47 31.17
N ALA A 233 4.03 -14.34 30.84
CA ALA A 233 3.39 -13.05 30.60
C ALA A 233 3.58 -12.66 29.12
N ILE A 234 2.67 -11.83 28.61
CA ILE A 234 2.81 -11.26 27.28
C ILE A 234 3.91 -10.20 27.33
N GLN A 235 4.90 -10.33 26.44
CA GLN A 235 5.98 -9.36 26.25
C GLN A 235 5.74 -8.60 24.94
N THR A 236 5.78 -7.27 24.99
CA THR A 236 5.79 -6.45 23.77
C THR A 236 7.24 -6.20 23.36
N HIS A 237 7.56 -6.52 22.11
CA HIS A 237 8.83 -6.21 21.47
C HIS A 237 8.62 -5.15 20.40
N GLU A 238 9.51 -4.15 20.40
CA GLU A 238 9.55 -3.08 19.41
C GLU A 238 10.76 -3.26 18.49
N PHE A 239 10.57 -2.97 17.21
CA PHE A 239 11.59 -3.00 16.18
C PHE A 239 11.57 -1.66 15.46
N THR A 240 12.74 -1.04 15.35
CA THR A 240 12.91 0.23 14.66
C THR A 240 13.54 -0.03 13.30
N LEU A 241 12.82 0.32 12.25
CA LEU A 241 13.31 0.25 10.87
C LEU A 241 13.87 1.60 10.46
N GLU A 242 15.19 1.68 10.32
CA GLU A 242 15.85 2.80 9.65
C GLU A 242 15.52 2.78 8.15
N MET A 243 14.94 3.87 7.65
CA MET A 243 14.53 3.99 6.25
C MET A 243 15.70 4.35 5.31
N GLU A 244 16.79 4.90 5.87
CA GLU A 244 17.94 5.33 5.08
C GLU A 244 18.48 4.18 4.22
N GLY A 245 18.66 4.46 2.92
CA GLY A 245 19.16 3.48 1.96
C GLY A 245 18.15 2.44 1.47
N LEU A 246 16.88 2.51 1.90
CA LEU A 246 15.81 1.70 1.31
C LEU A 246 15.22 2.41 0.09
N ALA A 247 15.23 1.73 -1.06
CA ALA A 247 14.65 2.26 -2.29
C ALA A 247 13.11 2.36 -2.22
N PRO A 248 12.47 3.30 -2.94
CA PRO A 248 11.02 3.35 -3.07
C PRO A 248 10.48 2.13 -3.83
N GLN A 249 9.92 1.15 -3.11
CA GLN A 249 9.33 -0.08 -3.65
C GLN A 249 8.47 -0.77 -2.58
N GLN A 250 7.97 -1.97 -2.88
CA GLN A 250 7.32 -2.84 -1.91
C GLN A 250 8.35 -3.66 -1.10
N TYR A 251 8.02 -3.88 0.17
CA TYR A 251 8.79 -4.65 1.12
C TYR A 251 7.89 -5.55 1.95
N VAL A 252 8.48 -6.59 2.54
CA VAL A 252 7.86 -7.44 3.55
C VAL A 252 8.69 -7.36 4.82
N LEU A 253 8.07 -6.91 5.92
CA LEU A 253 8.61 -7.10 7.26
C LEU A 253 8.20 -8.50 7.74
N ARG A 254 9.17 -9.37 7.95
CA ARG A 254 8.99 -10.73 8.47
C ARG A 254 9.53 -10.81 9.89
N ILE A 255 8.70 -11.25 10.83
CA ILE A 255 9.10 -11.59 12.20
C ILE A 255 9.04 -13.10 12.34
N GLU A 256 10.12 -13.68 12.84
CA GLU A 256 10.25 -15.10 13.10
C GLU A 256 10.68 -15.33 14.55
N ALA A 257 9.86 -16.06 15.31
CA ALA A 257 10.17 -16.51 16.65
C ALA A 257 10.33 -18.03 16.67
N GLU A 258 11.42 -18.53 17.25
CA GLU A 258 11.70 -19.96 17.34
C GLU A 258 12.19 -20.33 18.74
N GLY A 259 11.58 -21.33 19.35
CA GLY A 259 11.97 -21.87 20.65
C GLY A 259 10.91 -22.79 21.23
N ASN A 260 11.27 -23.57 22.24
CA ASN A 260 10.38 -24.57 22.85
C ASN A 260 9.75 -25.55 21.83
N GLY A 261 10.50 -25.93 20.79
CA GLY A 261 10.03 -26.82 19.71
C GLY A 261 8.98 -26.21 18.77
N ARG A 262 8.74 -24.90 18.87
CA ARG A 262 7.82 -24.16 18.01
C ARG A 262 8.54 -23.11 17.18
N ARG A 263 7.95 -22.79 16.03
CA ARG A 263 8.37 -21.73 15.13
C ARG A 263 7.14 -20.98 14.66
N GLU A 264 7.09 -19.69 14.92
CA GLU A 264 6.02 -18.78 14.54
C GLU A 264 6.57 -17.74 13.58
N VAL A 265 5.91 -17.55 12.44
CA VAL A 265 6.27 -16.54 11.43
C VAL A 265 5.10 -15.61 11.22
N ARG A 266 5.38 -14.30 11.19
CA ARG A 266 4.41 -13.26 10.86
C ARG A 266 5.01 -12.33 9.83
N THR A 267 4.18 -11.86 8.91
CA THR A 267 4.60 -10.98 7.82
C THR A 267 3.69 -9.78 7.70
N ARG A 268 4.26 -8.64 7.34
CA ARG A 268 3.51 -7.42 7.01
C ARG A 268 4.11 -6.77 5.78
N GLN A 269 3.29 -6.63 4.75
CA GLN A 269 3.65 -5.86 3.57
C GLN A 269 3.61 -4.37 3.87
N PHE A 270 4.54 -3.63 3.30
CA PHE A 270 4.54 -2.16 3.28
C PHE A 270 5.26 -1.68 2.02
N SER A 271 5.15 -0.40 1.71
CA SER A 271 5.89 0.23 0.63
C SER A 271 6.61 1.48 1.11
N ILE A 272 7.68 1.84 0.43
CA ILE A 272 8.29 3.17 0.55
C ILE A 272 7.90 3.95 -0.70
N ARG A 273 7.35 5.15 -0.51
CA ARG A 273 6.85 6.00 -1.58
C ARG A 273 7.51 7.36 -1.51
N ILE A 274 7.76 7.95 -2.67
CA ILE A 274 8.27 9.31 -2.72
C ILE A 274 7.10 10.28 -2.50
N PRO A 275 7.15 11.20 -1.51
CA PRO A 275 6.08 12.16 -1.28
C PRO A 275 5.75 12.97 -2.52
N GLY A 276 4.46 13.13 -2.85
CA GLY A 276 4.02 13.90 -4.03
C GLY A 276 4.27 13.21 -5.37
N ILE A 277 4.68 11.93 -5.36
CA ILE A 277 4.78 11.09 -6.54
C ILE A 277 3.74 9.96 -6.40
N PRO A 278 2.88 9.71 -7.41
CA PRO A 278 1.87 8.66 -7.39
C PRO A 278 2.48 7.28 -7.14
N ALA A 279 1.75 6.44 -6.38
CA ALA A 279 2.18 5.09 -6.02
C ALA A 279 2.37 4.15 -7.22
N SER A 280 1.74 4.46 -8.37
CA SER A 280 1.95 3.74 -9.62
C SER A 280 3.37 3.92 -10.20
N ILE A 281 4.10 4.94 -9.75
CA ILE A 281 5.47 5.21 -10.18
C ILE A 281 6.45 4.49 -9.25
N ILE A 282 6.77 3.26 -9.62
CA ILE A 282 7.70 2.39 -8.89
C ILE A 282 9.18 2.59 -9.29
N ASN A 283 9.44 3.24 -10.43
CA ASN A 283 10.78 3.48 -10.94
C ASN A 283 10.86 4.89 -11.55
N LEU A 284 11.56 5.80 -10.85
CA LEU A 284 11.65 7.20 -11.23
C LEU A 284 12.36 7.40 -12.58
N ASP A 285 13.38 6.59 -12.90
CA ASP A 285 14.09 6.66 -14.17
C ASP A 285 13.21 6.24 -15.36
N LEU A 286 12.41 5.19 -15.19
CA LEU A 286 11.42 4.79 -16.18
C LEU A 286 10.37 5.88 -16.37
N ALA A 287 9.87 6.46 -15.28
CA ALA A 287 8.93 7.57 -15.32
C ALA A 287 9.50 8.76 -16.09
N ILE A 288 10.73 9.19 -15.79
CA ILE A 288 11.44 10.25 -16.52
C ILE A 288 11.55 9.92 -18.01
N ARG A 289 11.87 8.68 -18.40
CA ARG A 289 11.93 8.29 -19.82
C ARG A 289 10.57 8.42 -20.50
N GLN A 290 9.50 8.06 -19.80
CA GLN A 290 8.13 8.11 -20.32
C GLN A 290 7.69 9.54 -20.63
N LEU A 291 8.20 10.55 -19.91
CA LEU A 291 7.91 11.97 -20.15
C LEU A 291 8.24 12.47 -21.56
N LYS A 292 8.93 11.69 -22.42
CA LYS A 292 9.30 12.06 -23.80
C LYS A 292 8.14 12.56 -24.67
N TYR A 293 6.89 12.29 -24.30
CA TYR A 293 5.71 12.76 -25.03
C TYR A 293 5.25 14.16 -24.63
N ILE A 294 5.60 14.64 -23.45
CA ILE A 294 5.13 15.93 -22.89
C ILE A 294 6.28 16.86 -22.46
N ALA A 295 7.50 16.32 -22.37
CA ALA A 295 8.72 17.05 -22.14
C ALA A 295 9.35 17.46 -23.46
N THR A 296 9.88 18.68 -23.51
CA THR A 296 10.80 19.10 -24.57
C THR A 296 12.07 18.25 -24.55
N SER A 297 12.80 18.26 -25.67
CA SER A 297 14.07 17.52 -25.76
C SER A 297 15.09 17.96 -24.71
N GLU A 298 15.10 19.24 -24.35
CA GLU A 298 15.98 19.82 -23.33
C GLU A 298 15.55 19.41 -21.92
N GLU A 299 14.26 19.56 -21.57
CA GLU A 299 13.73 19.12 -20.27
C GLU A 299 13.99 17.64 -20.02
N ASN A 300 13.71 16.79 -21.02
CA ASN A 300 13.89 15.35 -20.89
C ASN A 300 15.38 14.98 -20.75
N ARG A 301 16.27 15.64 -21.49
CA ARG A 301 17.71 15.45 -21.32
C ARG A 301 18.15 15.86 -19.92
N ARG A 302 17.75 17.05 -19.46
CA ARG A 302 18.08 17.55 -18.11
C ARG A 302 17.63 16.59 -17.01
N LEU A 303 16.43 16.03 -17.11
CA LEU A 303 15.90 15.06 -16.14
C LEU A 303 16.66 13.73 -16.17
N ARG A 304 16.94 13.20 -17.37
CA ARG A 304 17.62 11.90 -17.52
C ARG A 304 19.07 11.92 -17.04
N ASP A 305 19.77 13.01 -17.37
CA ASP A 305 21.22 13.13 -17.15
C ASP A 305 21.54 13.67 -15.75
N ALA A 306 20.53 14.07 -14.97
CA ALA A 306 20.70 14.53 -13.60
C ALA A 306 21.26 13.42 -12.68
N PRO A 307 22.01 13.76 -11.62
CA PRO A 307 22.36 12.82 -10.56
C PRO A 307 21.10 12.21 -9.91
N ALA A 308 21.18 10.97 -9.44
CA ALA A 308 20.05 10.28 -8.79
C ALA A 308 19.44 11.10 -7.63
N THR A 309 20.29 11.81 -6.87
CA THR A 309 19.89 12.69 -5.77
C THR A 309 19.09 13.92 -6.20
N GLU A 310 19.21 14.35 -7.47
CA GLU A 310 18.49 15.52 -8.00
C GLU A 310 17.26 15.16 -8.85
N LYS A 311 17.19 13.92 -9.35
CA LYS A 311 16.11 13.47 -10.23
C LYS A 311 14.73 13.66 -9.62
N GLU A 312 14.57 13.35 -8.34
CA GLU A 312 13.30 13.53 -7.64
C GLU A 312 12.85 14.99 -7.64
N ARG A 313 13.74 15.90 -7.22
CA ARG A 313 13.46 17.34 -7.17
C ARG A 313 13.11 17.88 -8.55
N LEU A 314 13.90 17.55 -9.56
CA LEU A 314 13.67 18.00 -10.94
C LEU A 314 12.37 17.43 -11.50
N PHE A 315 12.04 16.18 -11.20
CA PHE A 315 10.80 15.56 -11.62
C PHE A 315 9.57 16.22 -11.00
N LYS A 316 9.63 16.53 -9.69
CA LYS A 316 8.60 17.32 -9.01
C LYS A 316 8.46 18.72 -9.62
N GLU A 317 9.58 19.39 -9.91
CA GLU A 317 9.57 20.71 -10.56
C GLU A 317 8.93 20.67 -11.96
N PHE A 318 9.26 19.65 -12.76
CA PHE A 318 8.68 19.44 -14.09
C PHE A 318 7.15 19.40 -14.05
N TRP A 319 6.60 18.68 -13.07
CA TRP A 319 5.15 18.54 -12.89
C TRP A 319 4.52 19.78 -12.24
N ASN A 320 5.16 20.36 -11.23
CA ASN A 320 4.67 21.59 -10.59
C ASN A 320 4.54 22.75 -11.59
N GLN A 321 5.44 22.85 -12.58
CA GLN A 321 5.32 23.86 -13.65
C GLN A 321 4.10 23.64 -14.55
N ARG A 322 3.69 22.38 -14.74
CA ARG A 322 2.54 22.00 -15.59
C ARG A 322 1.23 21.93 -14.82
N ASP A 323 1.30 21.78 -13.50
CA ASP A 323 0.17 21.71 -12.59
C ASP A 323 0.37 22.54 -11.31
N PRO A 324 0.55 23.88 -11.39
CA PRO A 324 0.87 24.69 -10.21
C PRO A 324 -0.21 24.68 -9.13
N GLU A 325 -1.46 24.45 -9.51
CA GLU A 325 -2.64 24.49 -8.61
C GLU A 325 -3.29 23.12 -8.41
N GLY A 326 -2.95 22.10 -9.22
CA GLY A 326 -3.64 20.79 -9.24
C GLY A 326 -2.93 19.65 -8.51
N GLY A 327 -1.84 19.93 -7.79
CA GLY A 327 -1.11 18.92 -7.01
C GLY A 327 -0.55 17.80 -7.90
N THR A 328 -1.01 16.57 -7.68
CA THR A 328 -0.57 15.39 -8.45
C THR A 328 -1.55 14.98 -9.56
N ALA A 329 -2.68 15.67 -9.74
CA ALA A 329 -3.76 15.19 -10.60
C ALA A 329 -3.33 14.95 -12.07
N LYS A 330 -2.63 15.92 -12.69
CA LYS A 330 -2.12 15.74 -14.06
C LYS A 330 -1.05 14.65 -14.15
N MET A 331 -0.22 14.52 -13.12
CA MET A 331 0.79 13.46 -13.04
C MET A 331 0.12 12.08 -12.97
N GLU A 332 -0.87 11.92 -12.09
CA GLU A 332 -1.64 10.69 -11.93
C GLU A 332 -2.34 10.29 -13.22
N GLU A 333 -3.04 11.23 -13.87
CA GLU A 333 -3.70 10.97 -15.14
C GLU A 333 -2.72 10.52 -16.23
N TYR A 334 -1.57 11.20 -16.32
CA TYR A 334 -0.54 10.85 -17.30
C TYR A 334 -0.01 9.44 -17.10
N TYR A 335 0.38 9.08 -15.87
CA TYR A 335 0.92 7.75 -15.59
C TYR A 335 -0.15 6.66 -15.61
N TYR A 336 -1.40 6.98 -15.30
CA TYR A 336 -2.53 6.09 -15.55
C TYR A 336 -2.63 5.75 -17.05
N ARG A 337 -2.54 6.73 -17.94
CA ARG A 337 -2.57 6.48 -19.39
C ARG A 337 -1.36 5.67 -19.87
N VAL A 338 -0.18 5.89 -19.29
CA VAL A 338 1.02 5.08 -19.55
C VAL A 338 0.80 3.62 -19.15
N GLU A 339 0.23 3.37 -17.98
CA GLU A 339 -0.11 2.02 -17.51
C GLU A 339 -1.12 1.35 -18.43
N GLN A 340 -2.21 2.04 -18.79
CA GLN A 340 -3.21 1.52 -19.73
C GLN A 340 -2.60 1.24 -21.10
N ALA A 341 -1.70 2.08 -21.59
CA ALA A 341 -0.99 1.84 -22.84
C ALA A 341 -0.15 0.57 -22.77
N ASN A 342 0.58 0.36 -21.67
CA ASN A 342 1.33 -0.88 -21.45
C ASN A 342 0.41 -2.10 -21.41
N ARG A 343 -0.72 -2.02 -20.71
CA ARG A 343 -1.68 -3.13 -20.62
C ARG A 343 -2.29 -3.49 -21.98
N LYS A 344 -2.63 -2.50 -22.80
CA LYS A 344 -3.37 -2.70 -24.06
C LYS A 344 -2.47 -2.98 -25.26
N PHE A 345 -1.26 -2.43 -25.30
CA PHE A 345 -0.45 -2.36 -26.52
C PHE A 345 0.95 -2.97 -26.41
N SER A 346 1.34 -3.51 -25.24
CA SER A 346 2.64 -4.19 -25.14
C SER A 346 2.67 -5.44 -26.02
N THR A 347 3.79 -5.63 -26.72
CA THR A 347 4.12 -6.87 -27.44
C THR A 347 5.52 -7.30 -27.01
N HIS A 348 6.50 -7.30 -27.92
CA HIS A 348 7.92 -7.43 -27.63
C HIS A 348 8.56 -6.13 -27.11
N ARG A 349 7.87 -4.99 -27.23
CA ARG A 349 8.22 -3.71 -26.56
C ARG A 349 7.12 -3.30 -25.60
N ALA A 350 7.46 -2.43 -24.66
CA ALA A 350 6.48 -1.85 -23.75
C ALA A 350 5.46 -1.00 -24.52
N GLY A 351 4.18 -1.11 -24.18
CA GLY A 351 3.09 -0.44 -24.89
C GLY A 351 3.24 1.08 -24.96
N TRP A 352 3.83 1.71 -23.93
CA TRP A 352 4.12 3.15 -23.95
C TRP A 352 5.11 3.55 -25.04
N GLU A 353 5.94 2.64 -25.57
CA GLU A 353 6.87 2.91 -26.67
C GLU A 353 6.24 2.72 -28.06
N MET A 354 5.09 2.06 -28.12
CA MET A 354 4.35 1.80 -29.36
C MET A 354 3.62 3.04 -29.84
N ASP A 355 3.38 3.15 -31.14
CA ASP A 355 2.69 4.30 -31.72
C ASP A 355 1.24 4.42 -31.21
N ARG A 356 0.52 3.31 -31.10
CA ARG A 356 -0.81 3.29 -30.45
C ARG A 356 -0.76 3.77 -29.01
N GLY A 357 0.24 3.33 -28.25
CA GLY A 357 0.45 3.76 -26.88
C GLY A 357 0.80 5.25 -26.76
N ARG A 358 1.63 5.78 -27.66
CA ARG A 358 1.95 7.21 -27.75
C ARG A 358 0.68 8.05 -27.96
N ILE A 359 -0.14 7.70 -28.95
CA ILE A 359 -1.39 8.43 -29.25
C ILE A 359 -2.36 8.32 -28.07
N PHE A 360 -2.48 7.14 -27.47
CA PHE A 360 -3.28 6.94 -26.27
C PHE A 360 -2.80 7.78 -25.07
N ILE A 361 -1.50 7.89 -24.83
CA ILE A 361 -0.96 8.69 -23.73
C ILE A 361 -1.26 10.18 -23.92
N LEU A 362 -1.02 10.69 -25.14
CA LEU A 362 -1.23 12.10 -25.47
C LEU A 362 -2.69 12.50 -25.39
N TYR A 363 -3.60 11.66 -25.90
CA TYR A 363 -4.97 12.06 -26.12
C TYR A 363 -5.96 11.35 -25.19
N GLY A 364 -5.66 10.15 -24.70
CA GLY A 364 -6.57 9.31 -23.91
C GLY A 364 -7.27 8.26 -24.77
N GLU A 365 -8.41 7.76 -24.29
CA GLU A 365 -9.22 6.80 -25.04
C GLU A 365 -9.80 7.45 -26.31
N PRO A 366 -9.70 6.81 -27.49
CA PRO A 366 -10.38 7.29 -28.67
C PRO A 366 -11.89 7.21 -28.51
N THR A 367 -12.60 8.11 -29.19
CA THR A 367 -14.06 8.13 -29.25
C THR A 367 -14.60 6.87 -29.94
N ASP A 368 -13.91 6.43 -30.99
CA ASP A 368 -14.24 5.20 -31.70
C ASP A 368 -12.99 4.54 -32.30
N ILE A 369 -13.05 3.22 -32.51
CA ILE A 369 -11.99 2.43 -33.13
C ILE A 369 -12.58 1.53 -34.21
N GLU A 370 -12.27 1.81 -35.47
CA GLU A 370 -12.52 0.89 -36.58
C GLU A 370 -11.35 -0.10 -36.70
N ARG A 371 -11.67 -1.39 -36.76
CA ARG A 371 -10.66 -2.47 -36.82
C ARG A 371 -10.81 -3.28 -38.09
N HIS A 372 -9.70 -3.49 -38.77
CA HIS A 372 -9.62 -4.22 -40.03
C HIS A 372 -8.59 -5.35 -39.93
N PRO A 373 -8.87 -6.44 -39.18
CA PRO A 373 -7.89 -7.49 -38.92
C PRO A 373 -7.66 -8.45 -40.12
N PHE A 374 -8.61 -8.57 -41.06
CA PHE A 374 -8.59 -9.59 -42.11
C PHE A 374 -9.09 -9.09 -43.47
N ASP A 375 -8.84 -7.82 -43.80
CA ASP A 375 -9.31 -7.25 -45.06
C ASP A 375 -8.48 -7.77 -46.24
N ALA A 376 -9.16 -8.43 -47.19
CA ALA A 376 -8.53 -9.09 -48.33
C ALA A 376 -7.72 -8.09 -49.18
N GLY A 377 -6.41 -8.32 -49.27
CA GLY A 377 -5.49 -7.47 -50.03
C GLY A 377 -4.87 -6.31 -49.23
N SER A 378 -5.18 -6.18 -47.94
CA SER A 378 -4.56 -5.20 -47.05
C SER A 378 -3.94 -5.83 -45.81
N ARG A 379 -2.94 -5.14 -45.24
CA ARG A 379 -2.38 -5.52 -43.93
C ARG A 379 -3.35 -5.14 -42.82
N PRO A 380 -3.36 -5.83 -41.67
CA PRO A 380 -4.22 -5.46 -40.56
C PRO A 380 -4.02 -4.01 -40.14
N TYR A 381 -5.11 -3.27 -39.97
CA TYR A 381 -5.03 -1.86 -39.55
C TYR A 381 -6.17 -1.46 -38.61
N GLU A 382 -5.94 -0.39 -37.85
CA GLU A 382 -6.93 0.26 -37.00
C GLU A 382 -7.01 1.74 -37.33
N ILE A 383 -8.23 2.30 -37.30
CA ILE A 383 -8.47 3.74 -37.38
C ILE A 383 -9.06 4.19 -36.07
N TRP A 384 -8.36 5.08 -35.38
CA TRP A 384 -8.81 5.66 -34.12
C TRP A 384 -9.35 7.06 -34.35
N PHE A 385 -10.57 7.31 -33.91
CA PHE A 385 -11.24 8.59 -34.03
C PHE A 385 -11.23 9.34 -32.71
N TYR A 386 -10.79 10.59 -32.74
CA TYR A 386 -10.81 11.50 -31.62
C TYR A 386 -11.70 12.69 -31.96
N ALA A 387 -12.99 12.56 -31.69
CA ALA A 387 -14.00 13.54 -32.10
C ALA A 387 -13.73 14.93 -31.50
N TYR A 388 -13.32 15.00 -30.23
CA TYR A 388 -12.97 16.25 -29.55
C TYR A 388 -11.73 16.94 -30.13
N LEU A 389 -10.88 16.22 -30.88
CA LEU A 389 -9.73 16.79 -31.60
C LEU A 389 -10.03 17.02 -33.08
N SER A 390 -11.17 16.53 -33.59
CA SER A 390 -11.44 16.44 -35.03
C SER A 390 -10.30 15.76 -35.80
N ARG A 391 -9.72 14.70 -35.22
CA ARG A 391 -8.57 13.97 -35.77
C ARG A 391 -8.84 12.48 -35.83
N ARG A 392 -8.22 11.82 -36.82
CA ARG A 392 -8.11 10.36 -36.89
C ARG A 392 -6.65 9.93 -37.02
N PHE A 393 -6.33 8.79 -36.45
CA PHE A 393 -5.01 8.16 -36.55
C PHE A 393 -5.16 6.78 -37.14
N VAL A 394 -4.37 6.46 -38.16
CA VAL A 394 -4.38 5.16 -38.84
C VAL A 394 -3.14 4.41 -38.45
N PHE A 395 -3.31 3.20 -37.91
CA PHE A 395 -2.20 2.33 -37.53
C PHE A 395 -2.23 1.05 -38.32
N VAL A 396 -1.09 0.64 -38.86
CA VAL A 396 -0.96 -0.57 -39.68
C VAL A 396 0.03 -1.53 -39.01
N ASP A 397 -0.36 -2.80 -38.87
CA ASP A 397 0.56 -3.85 -38.46
C ASP A 397 1.33 -4.37 -39.68
N TYR A 398 2.59 -3.95 -39.79
CA TYR A 398 3.47 -4.38 -40.86
C TYR A 398 4.12 -5.74 -40.61
N THR A 399 4.08 -6.20 -39.37
CA THR A 399 4.82 -7.38 -38.91
C THR A 399 3.91 -8.60 -38.77
N GLY A 400 2.62 -8.40 -38.55
CA GLY A 400 1.64 -9.44 -38.24
C GLY A 400 1.70 -9.93 -36.78
N PHE A 401 2.51 -9.29 -35.93
CA PHE A 401 2.70 -9.65 -34.52
C PHE A 401 2.10 -8.62 -33.55
N GLY A 402 1.26 -7.70 -34.06
CA GLY A 402 0.58 -6.69 -33.26
C GLY A 402 1.37 -5.39 -33.04
N ASP A 403 2.48 -5.17 -33.77
CA ASP A 403 3.25 -3.92 -33.73
C ASP A 403 2.68 -2.88 -34.72
N TYR A 404 1.50 -2.36 -34.37
CA TYR A 404 0.77 -1.37 -35.15
C TYR A 404 1.51 -0.03 -35.17
N THR A 405 1.98 0.38 -36.35
CA THR A 405 2.75 1.59 -36.60
C THR A 405 1.86 2.70 -37.17
N LEU A 406 2.01 3.93 -36.70
CA LEU A 406 1.25 5.09 -37.17
C LEU A 406 1.64 5.49 -38.60
N VAL A 407 0.65 5.65 -39.46
CA VAL A 407 0.83 6.16 -40.83
C VAL A 407 0.65 7.68 -40.83
N SER A 408 1.61 8.43 -41.39
CA SER A 408 1.62 9.91 -41.41
C SER A 408 1.54 10.48 -42.85
N PRO A 409 0.97 11.70 -43.10
CA PRO A 409 0.53 12.68 -42.11
C PRO A 409 -0.98 12.93 -42.04
N GLU A 410 -1.34 13.48 -40.88
CA GLU A 410 -2.63 13.89 -40.34
C GLU A 410 -3.58 14.50 -41.39
N TRP A 411 -4.62 13.74 -41.77
CA TRP A 411 -5.77 14.30 -42.48
C TRP A 411 -6.69 14.93 -41.43
N GLY A 412 -6.56 16.24 -41.25
CA GLY A 412 -7.64 17.05 -40.66
C GLY A 412 -8.84 17.05 -41.61
N TYR A 413 -10.04 17.00 -41.05
CA TYR A 413 -11.28 17.16 -41.82
C TYR A 413 -11.44 18.58 -42.36
#